data_AF-A0A9E6A0Z6-F1
#
_entry.id   AF-A0A9E6A0Z6-F1
#
_cell.length_a   1.000
_cell.length_b   1.000
_cell.length_c   1.000
_cell.angle_alpha   90.00
_cell.angle_beta   90.00
_cell.angle_gamma   90.00
#
_symmetry.space_group_name_H-M   'P 1'
#
loop_
_entity.id
_entity.type
_entity.pdbx_description
1 polymer ?
#
loop_
_entity_poly.entity_id
_entity_poly.type
_entity_poly.pdbx_seq_one_letter_code
_entity_poly.pdbx_strand_id
1 'polypeptide(L)'
;EEAFGIWSLAFGDETADPQVVDAIANGNGLVEDTEGLSIWWSPNGGYLVASAQAANRYVVYDRLPPHTPRGIFSVTASSDGSVDAVTHTDGLDIVSASLPGYPQGLLVVQDDGNPTSERDQNFKLVDWTMIAEALGL
;
A
#
# COMPACT_ATOMS: atom_id res chain seq x y z
N GLU A 1 -8.93 -3.32 -10.03
CA GLU A 1 -9.21 -4.53 -10.84
C GLU A 1 -7.95 -5.36 -10.82
N GLU A 2 -7.99 -6.51 -10.17
CA GLU A 2 -6.80 -7.31 -9.80
C GLU A 2 -5.83 -7.54 -10.97
N ALA A 3 -6.34 -7.98 -12.12
CA ALA A 3 -5.56 -8.30 -13.32
C ALA A 3 -5.25 -7.11 -14.25
N PHE A 4 -5.68 -5.88 -13.91
CA PHE A 4 -5.48 -4.70 -14.76
C PHE A 4 -4.71 -3.60 -14.06
N GLY A 5 -5.19 -3.16 -12.90
CA GLY A 5 -4.63 -2.05 -12.13
C GLY A 5 -5.66 -1.24 -11.35
N ILE A 6 -5.36 0.04 -11.17
CA ILE A 6 -6.07 0.95 -10.27
C ILE A 6 -6.87 1.96 -11.08
N TRP A 7 -8.13 2.12 -10.71
CA TRP A 7 -9.06 3.07 -11.29
C TRP A 7 -9.45 4.15 -10.28
N SER A 8 -9.69 5.36 -10.76
CA SER A 8 -10.31 6.46 -10.02
C SER A 8 -11.67 6.77 -10.64
N LEU A 9 -12.69 6.91 -9.80
CA LEU A 9 -14.05 7.25 -10.21
C LEU A 9 -14.48 8.53 -9.51
N ALA A 10 -15.19 9.41 -10.23
CA ALA A 10 -15.74 10.62 -9.65
C ALA A 10 -16.93 10.26 -8.74
N PHE A 11 -16.74 10.39 -7.43
CA PHE A 11 -17.81 10.14 -6.48
C PHE A 11 -18.94 11.17 -6.64
N GLY A 12 -20.14 10.71 -6.95
CA GLY A 12 -21.34 11.55 -7.12
C GLY A 12 -21.55 12.11 -8.53
N ASP A 13 -20.67 11.79 -9.48
CA ASP A 13 -20.88 12.06 -10.91
C ASP A 13 -20.87 10.74 -11.69
N GLU A 14 -22.06 10.18 -11.89
CA GLU A 14 -22.24 8.91 -12.62
C GLU A 14 -21.97 9.04 -14.12
N THR A 15 -21.76 10.26 -14.64
CA THR A 15 -21.50 10.49 -16.07
C THR A 15 -20.01 10.60 -16.39
N ALA A 16 -19.16 10.74 -15.37
CA ALA A 16 -17.72 10.81 -15.55
C ALA A 16 -17.13 9.44 -15.88
N ASP A 17 -16.29 9.40 -16.92
CA ASP A 17 -15.56 8.19 -17.28
C ASP A 17 -14.51 7.85 -16.19
N PRO A 18 -14.35 6.56 -15.82
CA PRO A 18 -13.26 6.12 -14.96
C PRO A 18 -11.89 6.51 -15.51
N GLN A 19 -11.00 6.95 -14.63
CA GLN A 19 -9.64 7.32 -14.99
C GLN A 19 -8.65 6.26 -14.48
N VAL A 20 -7.69 5.86 -15.30
CA VAL A 20 -6.63 4.95 -14.86
C VAL A 20 -5.64 5.72 -13.97
N VAL A 21 -5.44 5.24 -12.76
CA VAL A 21 -4.39 5.73 -11.83
C VAL A 21 -3.07 5.08 -12.18
N ASP A 22 -3.06 3.75 -12.28
CA ASP A 22 -1.95 2.97 -12.82
C ASP A 22 -2.45 1.65 -13.41
N ALA A 23 -1.71 1.11 -14.37
CA ALA A 23 -1.96 -0.20 -14.97
C ALA A 23 -0.70 -1.06 -14.85
N ILE A 24 -0.87 -2.37 -14.67
CA ILE A 24 0.25 -3.33 -14.56
C ILE A 24 1.21 -3.19 -15.76
N ALA A 25 0.67 -2.96 -16.95
CA ALA A 25 1.43 -2.77 -18.18
C ALA A 25 2.37 -1.54 -18.17
N ASN A 26 2.18 -0.58 -17.28
CA ASN A 26 3.02 0.62 -17.18
C ASN A 26 4.38 0.32 -16.54
N GLY A 27 4.52 -0.79 -15.80
CA GLY A 27 5.81 -1.21 -15.24
C GLY A 27 6.29 -0.37 -14.05
N ASN A 28 5.40 0.36 -13.36
CA ASN A 28 5.74 1.16 -12.17
C ASN A 28 5.95 0.32 -10.89
N GLY A 29 5.73 -1.00 -10.98
CA GLY A 29 5.93 -1.94 -9.88
C GLY A 29 4.67 -2.71 -9.49
N LEU A 30 3.49 -2.28 -9.95
CA LEU A 30 2.23 -3.01 -9.79
C LEU A 30 2.27 -4.33 -10.57
N VAL A 31 1.71 -5.40 -9.99
CA VAL A 31 1.53 -6.71 -10.64
C VAL A 31 0.15 -7.26 -10.30
N GLU A 32 -0.28 -8.27 -11.03
CA GLU A 32 -1.44 -9.09 -10.69
C GLU A 32 -1.07 -10.01 -9.51
N ASP A 33 -1.87 -10.11 -8.44
CA ASP A 33 -3.12 -9.37 -8.21
C ASP A 33 -2.90 -7.99 -7.57
N THR A 34 -3.60 -6.98 -8.12
CA THR A 34 -3.74 -5.65 -7.50
C THR A 34 -4.85 -5.70 -6.45
N GLU A 35 -4.45 -5.73 -5.19
CA GLU A 35 -5.32 -6.01 -4.06
C GLU A 35 -5.67 -4.72 -3.28
N GLY A 36 -5.50 -4.75 -1.95
CA GLY A 36 -5.87 -3.67 -1.06
C GLY A 36 -5.31 -2.31 -1.47
N LEU A 37 -6.13 -1.28 -1.30
CA LEU A 37 -5.79 0.12 -1.50
C LEU A 37 -6.11 0.88 -0.23
N SER A 38 -5.19 1.73 0.23
CA SER A 38 -5.48 2.70 1.29
C SER A 38 -4.74 4.00 1.06
N ILE A 39 -5.16 5.05 1.76
CA ILE A 39 -4.72 6.42 1.54
C ILE A 39 -4.06 6.94 2.81
N TRP A 40 -2.79 7.35 2.69
CA TRP A 40 -2.19 8.25 3.65
C TRP A 40 -2.61 9.69 3.31
N TRP A 41 -3.36 10.34 4.19
CA TRP A 41 -3.94 11.66 3.94
C TRP A 41 -3.14 12.79 4.57
N SER A 42 -2.97 13.88 3.82
CA SER A 42 -2.63 15.19 4.35
C SER A 42 -3.46 16.30 3.68
N PRO A 43 -3.58 17.50 4.30
CA PRO A 43 -4.34 18.60 3.72
C PRO A 43 -3.86 19.01 2.32
N ASN A 44 -2.56 18.93 2.05
CA ASN A 44 -1.93 19.40 0.81
C ASN A 44 -1.61 18.27 -0.18
N GLY A 45 -2.06 17.04 0.09
CA GLY A 45 -1.74 15.88 -0.74
C GLY A 45 -1.81 14.59 0.06
N GLY A 46 -0.73 13.82 0.02
CA GLY A 46 -0.64 12.50 0.63
C GLY A 46 -0.41 11.42 -0.41
N TYR A 47 -0.67 10.18 -0.04
CA TYR A 47 -0.25 9.02 -0.80
C TYR A 47 -1.37 7.99 -0.95
N LEU A 48 -1.47 7.39 -2.13
CA LEU A 48 -2.18 6.14 -2.35
C LEU A 48 -1.18 4.99 -2.24
N VAL A 49 -1.51 3.96 -1.46
CA VAL A 49 -0.70 2.74 -1.35
C VAL A 49 -1.52 1.56 -1.86
N ALA A 50 -0.91 0.77 -2.72
CA ALA A 50 -1.52 -0.42 -3.31
C ALA A 50 -0.71 -1.68 -3.00
N SER A 51 -1.39 -2.77 -2.63
CA SER A 51 -0.78 -4.10 -2.56
C SER A 51 -0.61 -4.68 -3.96
N ALA A 52 0.61 -5.09 -4.31
CA ALA A 52 0.92 -5.87 -5.50
C ALA A 52 1.23 -7.30 -5.03
N GLN A 53 0.16 -8.08 -4.81
CA GLN A 53 0.12 -9.24 -3.93
C GLN A 53 1.14 -10.31 -4.30
N ALA A 54 1.15 -10.75 -5.57
CA ALA A 54 2.03 -11.81 -6.04
C ALA A 54 3.53 -11.47 -5.93
N ALA A 55 3.87 -10.19 -5.75
CA ALA A 55 5.24 -9.74 -5.61
C ALA A 55 5.63 -9.32 -4.19
N ASN A 56 4.78 -9.54 -3.18
CA ASN A 56 5.03 -9.22 -1.77
C ASN A 56 5.53 -7.77 -1.58
N ARG A 57 4.92 -6.82 -2.29
CA ARG A 57 5.34 -5.42 -2.28
C ARG A 57 4.15 -4.48 -2.32
N TYR A 58 4.43 -3.23 -1.98
CA TYR A 58 3.47 -2.13 -2.05
C TYR A 58 3.99 -1.06 -2.99
N VAL A 59 3.09 -0.47 -3.77
CA VAL A 59 3.39 0.65 -4.66
C VAL A 59 2.78 1.92 -4.09
N VAL A 60 3.56 2.99 -4.03
CA VAL A 60 3.15 4.29 -3.49
C VAL A 60 3.02 5.28 -4.63
N TYR A 61 1.90 6.01 -4.67
CA TYR A 61 1.62 7.08 -5.62
C TYR A 61 1.23 8.35 -4.89
N ASP A 62 1.39 9.51 -5.52
CA ASP A 62 0.76 10.74 -5.04
C ASP A 62 -0.78 10.58 -5.01
N ARG A 63 -1.42 11.03 -3.92
CA ARG A 63 -2.89 10.96 -3.78
C ARG A 63 -3.61 11.84 -4.79
N LEU A 64 -3.00 12.95 -5.21
CA LEU A 64 -3.61 13.89 -6.15
C LEU A 64 -3.14 13.61 -7.58
N PRO A 65 -3.95 13.94 -8.60
CA PRO A 65 -3.52 13.88 -9.99
C PRO A 65 -2.21 14.66 -10.22
N PRO A 66 -1.27 14.13 -11.04
CA PRO A 66 -1.44 12.99 -11.94
C PRO A 66 -1.08 11.62 -11.33
N HIS A 67 -1.16 11.46 -10.00
CA HIS A 67 -0.86 10.20 -9.29
C HIS A 67 0.55 9.66 -9.56
N THR A 68 1.54 10.54 -9.55
CA THR A 68 2.94 10.17 -9.83
C THR A 68 3.41 9.03 -8.93
N PRO A 69 3.97 7.94 -9.49
CA PRO A 69 4.59 6.89 -8.70
C PRO A 69 5.76 7.44 -7.87
N ARG A 70 5.76 7.12 -6.58
CA ARG A 70 6.77 7.58 -5.60
C ARG A 70 7.75 6.49 -5.22
N GLY A 71 7.42 5.23 -5.47
CA GLY A 71 8.32 4.10 -5.31
C GLY A 71 7.60 2.84 -4.86
N ILE A 72 8.40 1.83 -4.54
CA ILE A 72 7.93 0.53 -4.03
C ILE A 72 8.66 0.18 -2.74
N PHE A 73 7.99 -0.53 -1.84
CA PHE A 73 8.63 -1.11 -0.66
C PHE A 73 8.06 -2.50 -0.35
N SER A 74 8.81 -3.27 0.43
CA SER A 74 8.38 -4.55 1.00
C SER A 74 8.64 -4.53 2.51
N VAL A 75 7.83 -5.27 3.28
CA VAL A 75 8.01 -5.40 4.73
C VAL A 75 8.83 -6.66 5.00
N THR A 76 10.09 -6.47 5.38
CA THR A 76 11.00 -7.56 5.72
C THR A 76 10.87 -7.96 7.19
N ALA A 77 11.44 -9.12 7.55
CA ALA A 77 11.56 -9.50 8.95
C ALA A 77 12.25 -8.40 9.75
N SER A 78 11.75 -8.19 10.96
CA SER A 78 12.34 -7.29 11.96
C SER A 78 13.80 -7.66 12.24
N SER A 79 14.63 -6.67 12.58
CA SER A 79 16.06 -6.87 12.82
C SER A 79 16.37 -7.81 13.98
N ASP A 80 15.47 -7.90 14.97
CA ASP A 80 15.59 -8.80 16.11
C ASP A 80 14.92 -10.17 15.87
N GLY A 81 14.27 -10.36 14.71
CA GLY A 81 13.60 -11.59 14.32
C GLY A 81 12.31 -11.88 15.09
N SER A 82 11.76 -10.91 15.82
CA SER A 82 10.52 -11.07 16.59
C SER A 82 9.25 -11.06 15.73
N VAL A 83 9.30 -10.33 14.61
CA VAL A 83 8.27 -10.25 13.56
C VAL A 83 8.88 -10.69 12.24
N ASP A 84 8.16 -11.56 11.55
CA ASP A 84 8.48 -12.13 10.24
C ASP A 84 8.22 -11.15 9.07
N ALA A 85 8.64 -11.54 7.87
CA ALA A 85 8.42 -10.76 6.66
C ALA A 85 6.98 -10.95 6.16
N VAL A 86 6.41 -9.93 5.53
CA VAL A 86 5.05 -9.99 5.00
C VAL A 86 5.02 -10.60 3.60
N THR A 87 4.06 -11.49 3.39
CA THR A 87 3.81 -12.15 2.11
C THR A 87 2.34 -12.12 1.73
N HIS A 88 2.09 -12.06 0.43
CA HIS A 88 0.79 -12.26 -0.21
C HIS A 88 -0.33 -11.39 0.38
N THR A 89 -0.07 -10.11 0.64
CA THR A 89 -1.05 -9.21 1.27
C THR A 89 -2.30 -9.01 0.41
N ASP A 90 -3.45 -9.41 0.93
CA ASP A 90 -4.76 -9.00 0.42
C ASP A 90 -5.05 -7.53 0.84
N GLY A 91 -5.47 -7.33 2.09
CA GLY A 91 -5.92 -6.03 2.61
C GLY A 91 -4.83 -5.22 3.31
N LEU A 92 -4.92 -3.90 3.18
CA LEU A 92 -4.14 -2.94 3.97
C LEU A 92 -4.97 -1.72 4.36
N ASP A 93 -4.60 -1.06 5.46
CA ASP A 93 -5.20 0.20 5.86
C ASP A 93 -4.20 1.17 6.50
N ILE A 94 -4.47 2.46 6.40
CA ILE A 94 -3.56 3.54 6.84
C ILE A 94 -4.32 4.53 7.71
N VAL A 95 -3.72 4.86 8.86
CA VAL A 95 -4.07 6.04 9.63
C VAL A 95 -2.92 7.04 9.56
N SER A 96 -3.19 8.25 9.09
CA SER A 96 -2.16 9.32 8.95
C SER A 96 -2.03 10.21 10.18
N ALA A 97 -2.95 10.08 11.13
CA ALA A 97 -2.87 10.80 12.39
C ALA A 97 -1.75 10.22 13.27
N SER A 98 -1.07 11.09 14.01
CA SER A 98 -0.10 10.65 15.01
C SER A 98 -0.77 9.77 16.07
N LEU A 99 -0.14 8.63 16.36
CA LEU A 99 -0.47 7.74 17.46
C LEU A 99 0.74 7.60 18.40
N PRO A 100 0.56 7.16 19.66
CA PRO A 100 1.67 6.82 20.54
C PRO A 100 2.59 5.78 19.90
N GLY A 101 3.86 6.14 19.69
CA GLY A 101 4.85 5.28 19.02
C GLY A 101 4.86 5.37 17.48
N TYR A 102 3.87 6.03 16.87
CA TYR A 102 3.73 6.17 15.41
C TYR A 102 3.46 7.64 15.07
N PRO A 103 4.48 8.51 15.08
CA PRO A 103 4.30 9.96 15.02
C PRO A 103 3.76 10.46 13.67
N GLN A 104 3.97 9.70 12.59
CA GLN A 104 3.40 10.00 11.26
C GLN A 104 2.27 9.04 10.87
N GLY A 105 1.72 8.32 11.86
CA GLY A 105 0.70 7.32 11.62
C GLY A 105 1.25 5.94 11.31
N LEU A 106 0.33 5.05 10.96
CA LEU A 106 0.54 3.61 10.97
C LEU A 106 -0.09 3.00 9.72
N LEU A 107 0.67 2.14 9.05
CA LEU A 107 0.18 1.23 8.02
C LEU A 107 -0.05 -0.15 8.67
N VAL A 108 -1.21 -0.74 8.41
CA VAL A 108 -1.54 -2.11 8.78
C VAL A 108 -1.66 -2.94 7.50
N VAL A 109 -0.98 -4.07 7.44
CA VAL A 109 -1.00 -4.98 6.27
C VAL A 109 -1.33 -6.39 6.73
N GLN A 110 -2.19 -7.09 6.00
CA GLN A 110 -2.39 -8.53 6.19
C GLN A 110 -1.16 -9.30 5.69
N ASP A 111 -0.90 -10.46 6.31
CA ASP A 111 0.11 -11.41 5.87
C ASP A 111 -0.45 -12.83 5.85
N ASP A 112 -0.31 -13.47 4.68
CA ASP A 112 -0.72 -14.86 4.48
C ASP A 112 0.20 -15.86 5.21
N GLY A 113 1.49 -15.52 5.35
CA GLY A 113 2.49 -16.39 5.92
C GLY A 113 2.97 -15.90 7.27
N ASN A 114 2.43 -16.45 8.37
CA ASN A 114 2.80 -16.04 9.73
C ASN A 114 3.47 -17.16 10.56
N PRO A 115 4.72 -17.59 10.26
CA PRO A 115 5.49 -17.36 9.04
C PRO A 115 5.22 -18.42 7.95
N THR A 116 4.32 -19.37 8.23
CA THR A 116 3.97 -20.44 7.29
C THR A 116 2.77 -19.98 6.46
N SER A 117 2.91 -19.94 5.14
CA SER A 117 1.83 -19.56 4.20
C SER A 117 0.56 -20.36 4.45
N GLU A 118 -0.58 -19.68 4.32
CA GLU A 118 -1.93 -20.16 4.57
C GLU A 118 -2.15 -20.71 5.99
N ARG A 119 -1.33 -20.31 6.97
CA ARG A 119 -1.48 -20.70 8.38
C ARG A 119 -1.38 -19.52 9.32
N ASP A 120 -2.32 -19.47 10.25
CA ASP A 120 -2.36 -18.51 11.35
C ASP A 120 -2.12 -17.06 10.89
N GLN A 121 -2.71 -16.69 9.75
CA GLN A 121 -2.63 -15.36 9.15
C GLN A 121 -2.91 -14.27 10.20
N ASN A 122 -2.22 -13.15 10.06
CA ASN A 122 -2.40 -12.01 10.96
C ASN A 122 -2.14 -10.69 10.23
N PHE A 123 -1.92 -9.62 11.00
CA PHE A 123 -1.62 -8.29 10.50
C PHE A 123 -0.32 -7.78 11.11
N LYS A 124 0.47 -7.09 10.29
CA LYS A 124 1.70 -6.42 10.72
C LYS A 124 1.48 -4.91 10.78
N LEU A 125 2.14 -4.29 11.76
CA LEU A 125 2.09 -2.85 12.01
C LEU A 125 3.39 -2.21 11.54
N VAL A 126 3.30 -1.25 10.63
CA VAL A 126 4.45 -0.57 10.03
C VAL A 126 4.37 0.92 10.32
N ASP A 127 5.39 1.45 10.99
CA ASP A 127 5.50 2.90 11.21
C ASP A 127 5.67 3.61 9.87
N TRP A 128 4.77 4.57 9.60
CA TRP A 128 4.81 5.35 8.36
C TRP A 128 6.14 6.12 8.20
N THR A 129 6.79 6.49 9.30
CA THR A 129 8.09 7.18 9.23
C THR A 129 9.14 6.38 8.47
N MET A 130 9.17 5.05 8.66
CA MET A 130 10.12 4.17 7.98
C MET A 130 9.89 4.13 6.47
N ILE A 131 8.62 4.14 6.05
CA ILE A 131 8.24 4.16 4.64
C ILE A 131 8.61 5.51 4.02
N ALA A 132 8.29 6.60 4.71
CA ALA A 132 8.60 7.96 4.26
C ALA A 132 10.12 8.18 4.10
N GLU A 133 10.91 7.70 5.06
CA GLU A 133 12.38 7.77 4.99
C GLU A 133 12.95 6.91 3.87
N ALA A 134 12.46 5.67 3.70
CA ALA A 134 12.95 4.76 2.67
C ALA A 134 12.69 5.28 1.25
N LEU A 135 11.59 6.01 1.04
CA LEU A 135 11.17 6.51 -0.26
C LEU A 135 11.44 8.02 -0.47
N GLY A 136 11.91 8.73 0.56
CA GLY A 136 12.14 10.19 0.50
C GLY A 136 10.84 10.98 0.28
N LEU A 137 9.79 10.67 1.04
CA LEU A 137 8.45 11.26 0.95
C LEU A 137 8.28 12.57 1.74
#